data_AF-A0A952YP52-F1
#
_entry.id   AF-A0A952YP52-F1
#
_cell.length_a   1.000
_cell.length_b   1.000
_cell.length_c   1.000
_cell.angle_alpha   90.00
_cell.angle_beta   90.00
_cell.angle_gamma   90.00
#
_symmetry.space_group_name_H-M   'P 1'
#
loop_
_entity.id
_entity.type
_entity.pdbx_description
1 polymer ?
#
loop_
_entity_poly.entity_id
_entity_poly.type
_entity_poly.pdbx_seq_one_letter_code
_entity_poly.pdbx_strand_id
1 'polypeptide(L)' 'MDLRKLKTLIDLVAESGISELEITEGDGKVRIVKSQAAPVMMQAPMQ' A
#
# COMPACT_ATOMS: atom_id res chain seq x y z
N MET A 1 -10.38 -7.64 10.48
CA MET A 1 -10.83 -6.89 9.29
C MET A 1 -11.25 -7.86 8.19
N ASP A 2 -12.41 -7.67 7.58
CA ASP A 2 -12.91 -8.48 6.47
C ASP A 2 -12.36 -8.02 5.11
N LEU A 3 -12.35 -8.93 4.12
CA LEU A 3 -11.88 -8.65 2.77
C LEU A 3 -12.65 -7.49 2.10
N ARG A 4 -13.96 -7.34 2.40
CA ARG A 4 -14.77 -6.21 1.90
C ARG A 4 -14.26 -4.87 2.43
N LYS A 5 -13.96 -4.78 3.73
CA LYS A 5 -13.40 -3.57 4.35
C LYS A 5 -12.04 -3.24 3.75
N LEU A 6 -11.18 -4.25 3.60
CA LEU A 6 -9.86 -4.09 2.98
C LEU A 6 -9.98 -3.51 1.56
N LYS A 7 -10.86 -4.06 0.73
CA LYS A 7 -11.08 -3.59 -0.65
C LYS A 7 -11.50 -2.12 -0.70
N THR A 8 -12.42 -1.69 0.17
CA THR A 8 -12.84 -0.28 0.24
C THR A 8 -11.71 0.63 0.69
N LEU A 9 -10.91 0.21 1.68
CA LEU A 9 -9.77 0.99 2.15
C LEU A 9 -8.67 1.10 1.09
N ILE A 10 -8.43 0.04 0.31
CA ILE A 10 -7.48 0.07 -0.81
C ILE A 10 -7.95 1.06 -1.89
N ASP A 11 -9.24 1.03 -2.25
CA ASP A 11 -9.83 1.99 -3.19
C ASP A 11 -9.64 3.43 -2.70
N LEU A 12 -9.99 3.70 -1.45
CA LEU A 12 -9.82 5.01 -0.83
C LEU A 12 -8.36 5.48 -0.82
N VAL A 13 -7.41 4.62 -0.45
CA VAL A 13 -5.98 4.98 -0.46
C VAL A 13 -5.46 5.22 -1.88
N ALA A 14 -5.94 4.43 -2.86
CA ALA A 14 -5.58 4.61 -4.25
C ALA A 14 -6.05 5.98 -4.79
N GLU A 15 -7.27 6.41 -4.46
CA GLU A 15 -7.84 7.67 -4.92
C GLU A 15 -7.40 8.90 -4.08
N SER A 16 -7.19 8.74 -2.78
CA SER A 16 -6.98 9.86 -1.84
C SER A 16 -5.58 10.50 -1.89
N GLY A 17 -4.70 10.10 -2.82
CA GLY A 17 -3.31 10.60 -2.88
C GLY A 17 -2.45 10.21 -1.67
N ILE A 18 -2.97 9.38 -0.76
CA ILE A 18 -2.30 8.91 0.44
C ILE A 18 -1.27 7.85 0.04
N SER A 19 -0.05 7.96 0.56
CA SER A 19 1.01 6.98 0.27
C SER A 19 0.90 5.73 1.16
N GLU A 20 0.34 5.86 2.36
CA GLU A 20 0.23 4.78 3.33
C GLU A 20 -0.92 4.99 4.31
N LEU A 21 -1.61 3.91 4.68
CA LEU A 21 -2.65 3.87 5.70
C LEU A 21 -2.40 2.70 6.64
N GLU A 22 -2.26 2.99 7.93
CA GLU A 22 -2.13 1.98 8.99
C GLU A 22 -3.36 2.00 9.89
N ILE A 23 -3.92 0.82 10.15
CA ILE A 23 -5.16 0.65 10.91
C ILE A 23 -4.94 -0.45 11.95
N THR A 24 -5.39 -0.18 13.17
CA THR A 24 -5.39 -1.17 14.27
C THR A 24 -6.84 -1.37 14.71
N GLU A 25 -7.35 -2.61 14.60
CA GLU A 25 -8.67 -3.01 15.10
C GLU A 25 -8.49 -4.14 16.12
N GLY A 26 -8.75 -3.83 17.40
CA GLY A 26 -8.52 -4.76 18.50
C GLY A 26 -7.04 -5.15 18.59
N ASP A 27 -6.75 -6.45 18.50
CA ASP A 27 -5.39 -7.00 18.48
C ASP A 27 -4.77 -7.08 17.07
N GLY A 28 -5.55 -6.78 16.03
CA GLY A 28 -5.13 -6.89 14.63
C GLY A 28 -4.61 -5.57 14.06
N LYS A 29 -3.44 -5.62 13.40
CA LYS A 29 -2.85 -4.49 12.66
C LYS A 29 -2.83 -4.76 11.16
N VAL A 30 -3.25 -3.78 10.37
CA VAL A 30 -3.20 -3.81 8.91
C VAL A 30 -2.52 -2.54 8.41
N ARG A 31 -1.58 -2.71 7.48
CA ARG A 31 -0.88 -1.63 6.81
C ARG A 31 -1.09 -1.74 5.31
N ILE A 32 -1.68 -0.71 4.72
CA ILE A 32 -1.94 -0.58 3.29
C ILE A 32 -0.94 0.44 2.75
N VAL A 33 -0.06 -0.01 1.85
CA VAL A 33 0.96 0.86 1.24
C VAL A 33 0.59 1.04 -0.22
N LYS A 34 0.47 2.29 -0.66
CA LYS A 34 0.33 2.60 -2.08
C LYS A 34 1.68 2.32 -2.72
N SER A 35 1.74 1.25 -3.50
CA SER A 35 2.93 0.95 -4.31
C SER A 35 3.05 2.04 -5.38
N GLN A 36 3.76 3.12 -5.04
CA GLN A 36 4.44 3.88 -6.08
C GLN A 36 5.46 2.90 -6.61
N ALA A 37 5.35 2.52 -7.89
CA ALA A 37 6.43 1.83 -8.56
C ALA A 37 7.64 2.75 -8.46
N ALA A 38 8.45 2.57 -7.41
CA ALA A 38 9.76 3.17 -7.34
C ALA A 38 10.44 2.72 -8.63
N PRO A 39 10.95 3.63 -9.46
CA PRO A 39 11.64 3.23 -10.67
C PRO A 39 12.73 2.25 -10.20
N VAL A 40 12.57 0.99 -10.58
CA VAL A 40 13.61 0.00 -10.42
C VAL A 40 14.77 0.53 -11.24
N MET A 41 15.73 1.15 -10.56
CA MET A 41 16.96 1.62 -11.17
C MET A 41 17.62 0.36 -11.73
N MET A 42 17.42 0.11 -13.04
CA MET A 42 18.15 -0.92 -13.76
C MET A 42 19.63 -0.59 -13.60
N GLN A 43 20.31 -1.32 -12.72
CA GLN A 43 21.76 -1.31 -12.68
C GLN A 43 22.23 -1.86 -14.02
N ALA A 44 22.83 -0.98 -14.82
CA ALA A 44 23.47 -1.35 -16.06
C ALA A 44 24.59 -2.36 -15.75
N PRO A 45 24.68 -3.49 -16.50
CA PRO A 45 25.76 -4.44 -16.29
C PRO A 45 27.09 -3.74 -16.59
N MET A 46 27.98 -3.70 -15.59
CA MET A 46 29.38 -3.32 -15.79
C MET A 46 30.08 -4.40 -16.62
N GLN A 47 30.89 -3.91 -17.57
CA GLN A 47 31.57 -4.66 -18.63
C GLN A 47 32.63 -5.63 -18.13
#